data_AF-A0AA40IUV1-F1
#
_entry.id   AF-A0AA40IUV1-F1
#
_cell.length_a   1.000
_cell.length_b   1.000
_cell.length_c   1.000
_cell.angle_alpha   90.00
_cell.angle_beta   90.00
_cell.angle_gamma   90.00
#
_symmetry.space_group_name_H-M   'P 1'
#
loop_
_entity.id
_entity.type
_entity.pdbx_description
1 polymer ?
#
loop_
_entity_poly.entity_id
_entity_poly.type
_entity_poly.pdbx_seq_one_letter_code
_entity_poly.pdbx_strand_id
1 'polypeptide(L)'
;MNKANKKITCPRCYSHKLYRFGKDKEGNQKYQCKECKRQFAPSATPKERQLKDYPRCPVCNKGTFIHHNYSNYINYRCNDKKCNHSFFVAKPTAISPSSNTYLQGKLDFKGMRFPIHIILMALNLYFLNESSTRHISQCLLRIFNVKVSHVTISNWTKKFASYFKLKSDKLLYNIDLSDSDEWHADETVVFINGKKHYLWLVIDSESR
;
A
#
# COMPACT_ATOMS: atom_id res chain seq x y z
N MET A 1 -53.94 -13.36 31.90
CA MET A 1 -53.99 -12.03 31.25
C MET A 1 -54.26 -12.23 29.76
N ASN A 2 -55.41 -11.75 29.29
CA ASN A 2 -55.98 -12.02 27.97
C ASN A 2 -55.14 -11.42 26.83
N LYS A 3 -54.49 -12.26 26.01
CA LYS A 3 -53.94 -11.83 24.71
C LYS A 3 -55.12 -11.57 23.78
N ALA A 4 -55.52 -10.30 23.63
CA ALA A 4 -56.49 -9.87 22.63
C ALA A 4 -56.11 -10.44 21.25
N ASN A 5 -57.02 -11.21 20.64
CA ASN A 5 -56.90 -11.75 19.28
C ASN A 5 -56.83 -10.58 18.27
N LYS A 6 -55.63 -10.06 18.02
CA LYS A 6 -55.41 -8.99 17.04
C LYS A 6 -55.72 -9.55 15.64
N LYS A 7 -56.85 -9.15 15.06
CA LYS A 7 -57.24 -9.52 13.67
C LYS A 7 -56.14 -9.06 12.71
N ILE A 8 -55.46 -10.02 12.08
CA ILE A 8 -54.37 -9.76 11.13
C ILE A 8 -54.98 -9.36 9.78
N THR A 9 -54.50 -8.27 9.18
CA THR A 9 -54.93 -7.73 7.88
C THR A 9 -53.74 -7.59 6.93
N CYS A 10 -54.00 -7.59 5.62
CA CYS A 10 -52.95 -7.33 4.64
C CYS A 10 -52.46 -5.87 4.73
N PRO A 11 -51.16 -5.59 4.88
CA PRO A 11 -50.65 -4.23 4.97
C PRO A 11 -50.69 -3.44 3.66
N ARG A 12 -50.99 -4.10 2.52
CA ARG A 12 -51.02 -3.47 1.19
C ARG A 12 -52.43 -3.11 0.73
N CYS A 13 -53.41 -3.97 1.03
CA CYS A 13 -54.79 -3.85 0.52
C CYS A 13 -55.85 -3.99 1.62
N TYR A 14 -55.42 -4.14 2.88
CA TYR A 14 -56.28 -4.25 4.07
C TYR A 14 -57.25 -5.45 4.10
N SER A 15 -57.25 -6.31 3.07
CA SER A 15 -58.08 -7.52 3.05
C SER A 15 -57.78 -8.47 4.20
N HIS A 16 -58.85 -9.05 4.74
CA HIS A 16 -58.83 -10.10 5.75
C HIS A 16 -58.63 -11.51 5.16
N LYS A 17 -58.70 -11.65 3.83
CA LYS A 17 -58.54 -12.95 3.15
C LYS A 17 -57.07 -13.33 3.09
N LEU A 18 -56.58 -13.91 4.19
CA LEU A 18 -55.20 -14.35 4.37
C LEU A 18 -55.14 -15.88 4.49
N TYR A 19 -54.03 -16.48 4.08
CA TYR A 19 -53.71 -17.86 4.45
C TYR A 19 -52.28 -17.97 4.97
N ARG A 20 -52.03 -18.98 5.82
CA ARG A 20 -50.71 -19.26 6.39
C ARG A 20 -49.77 -19.71 5.27
N PHE A 21 -48.66 -18.98 5.09
CA PHE A 21 -47.67 -19.20 4.04
C PHE A 21 -46.31 -19.54 4.65
N GLY A 22 -46.27 -20.60 5.47
CA GLY A 22 -45.07 -21.03 6.18
C GLY A 22 -44.58 -20.05 7.24
N LYS A 23 -43.33 -20.19 7.67
CA LYS A 23 -42.65 -19.30 8.62
C LYS A 23 -41.48 -18.59 7.92
N ASP A 24 -41.06 -17.45 8.44
CA ASP A 24 -39.82 -16.80 8.02
C ASP A 24 -38.58 -17.49 8.63
N LYS A 25 -37.39 -16.96 8.32
CA LYS A 25 -36.11 -17.50 8.83
C LYS A 25 -35.95 -17.37 10.36
N GLU A 26 -36.74 -16.49 10.98
CA GLU A 26 -36.74 -16.21 12.42
C GLU A 26 -37.88 -16.97 13.14
N GLY A 27 -38.65 -17.77 12.40
CA GLY A 27 -39.75 -18.57 12.92
C GLY A 27 -41.09 -17.83 13.04
N ASN A 28 -41.19 -16.57 12.61
CA ASN A 28 -42.45 -15.83 12.62
C ASN A 28 -43.41 -16.36 11.55
N GLN A 29 -44.71 -16.39 11.88
CA GLN A 29 -45.74 -16.84 10.94
C GLN A 29 -45.86 -15.86 9.77
N LYS A 30 -45.63 -16.34 8.55
CA LYS A 30 -45.90 -15.60 7.31
C LYS A 30 -47.36 -15.81 6.88
N TYR A 31 -47.97 -14.75 6.39
CA TYR A 31 -49.28 -14.75 5.76
C TYR A 31 -49.14 -14.28 4.31
N GLN A 32 -49.93 -14.88 3.42
CA GLN A 32 -50.10 -14.38 2.07
C GLN A 32 -51.55 -13.92 1.86
N CYS A 33 -51.71 -12.71 1.34
CA CYS A 33 -53.01 -12.19 0.95
C CYS A 33 -53.53 -12.90 -0.30
N LYS A 34 -54.79 -13.36 -0.28
CA LYS A 34 -55.40 -14.04 -1.44
C LYS A 34 -55.67 -13.08 -2.60
N GLU A 35 -55.90 -11.79 -2.31
CA GLU A 35 -56.25 -10.77 -3.30
C GLU A 35 -54.99 -10.18 -3.98
N CYS A 36 -54.10 -9.52 -3.23
CA CYS A 36 -52.92 -8.88 -3.81
C CYS A 36 -51.64 -9.74 -3.83
N LYS A 37 -51.73 -11.00 -3.39
CA LYS A 37 -50.61 -11.97 -3.27
C LYS A 37 -49.44 -11.51 -2.39
N ARG A 38 -49.55 -10.38 -1.68
CA ARG A 38 -48.52 -9.87 -0.76
C ARG A 38 -48.27 -10.85 0.37
N GLN A 39 -47.01 -11.22 0.55
CA GLN A 39 -46.54 -11.96 1.72
C GLN A 39 -46.01 -10.99 2.78
N PHE A 40 -46.32 -11.24 4.05
CA PHE A 40 -45.84 -10.46 5.19
C PHE A 40 -45.86 -11.30 6.47
N ALA A 41 -45.08 -10.91 7.47
CA ALA A 41 -45.06 -11.51 8.79
C ALA A 41 -45.29 -10.39 9.83
N PRO A 42 -46.46 -10.33 10.50
CA PRO A 42 -46.80 -9.24 11.42
C PRO A 42 -45.86 -9.11 12.63
N SER A 43 -45.26 -10.23 13.03
CA SER A 43 -44.35 -10.32 14.18
C SER A 43 -42.88 -10.22 13.80
N ALA A 44 -42.55 -10.10 12.50
CA ALA A 44 -41.18 -9.91 12.07
C ALA A 44 -40.72 -8.49 12.39
N THR A 45 -39.56 -8.37 13.03
CA THR A 45 -38.92 -7.07 13.23
C THR A 45 -38.47 -6.52 11.87
N PRO A 46 -38.76 -5.25 11.54
CA PRO A 46 -38.22 -4.64 10.33
C PRO A 46 -36.69 -4.67 10.41
N LYS A 47 -36.03 -5.45 9.54
CA LYS A 47 -34.59 -5.35 9.38
C LYS A 47 -34.28 -3.98 8.80
N GLU A 48 -33.59 -3.14 9.56
CA GLU A 48 -32.96 -1.95 9.01
C GLU A 48 -32.06 -2.37 7.86
N ARG A 49 -32.38 -1.90 6.65
CA ARG A 49 -31.48 -2.06 5.52
C ARG A 49 -30.30 -1.14 5.78
N GLN A 50 -29.16 -1.71 6.18
CA GLN A 50 -27.91 -0.98 6.12
C GLN A 50 -27.68 -0.57 4.66
N LEU A 51 -27.90 0.71 4.37
CA LEU A 51 -27.53 1.31 3.10
C LEU A 51 -26.00 1.31 3.07
N LYS A 52 -25.40 0.39 2.30
CA LYS A 52 -23.97 0.45 2.01
C LYS A 52 -23.73 1.76 1.25
N ASP A 53 -22.86 2.60 1.77
CA ASP A 53 -22.57 3.93 1.22
C ASP A 53 -21.72 3.82 -0.05
N TYR A 54 -22.35 3.37 -1.14
CA TYR A 54 -21.70 3.22 -2.44
C TYR A 54 -21.67 4.56 -3.18
N PRO A 55 -20.53 4.92 -3.81
CA PRO A 55 -20.38 6.16 -4.54
C PRO A 55 -21.39 6.24 -5.69
N ARG A 56 -21.93 7.42 -5.97
CA ARG A 56 -22.82 7.62 -7.12
C ARG A 56 -22.05 7.57 -8.44
N CYS A 57 -22.75 7.21 -9.50
CA CYS A 57 -22.18 7.19 -10.85
C CYS A 57 -21.78 8.62 -11.25
N PRO A 58 -20.52 8.88 -11.67
CA PRO A 58 -20.08 10.23 -12.03
C PRO A 58 -20.74 10.77 -13.31
N VAL A 59 -21.32 9.89 -14.14
CA VAL A 59 -21.98 10.30 -15.40
C VAL A 59 -23.45 10.63 -15.21
N CYS A 60 -24.21 9.79 -14.50
CA CYS A 60 -25.66 9.91 -14.41
C CYS A 60 -26.21 10.03 -12.98
N ASN A 61 -25.33 10.08 -11.98
CA ASN A 61 -25.65 10.20 -10.55
C ASN A 61 -26.55 9.08 -9.97
N LYS A 62 -26.80 8.01 -10.72
CA LYS A 62 -27.57 6.86 -10.25
C LYS A 62 -26.74 5.98 -9.32
N GLY A 63 -27.42 5.10 -8.58
CA GLY A 63 -26.77 4.13 -7.69
C GLY A 63 -25.83 3.19 -8.45
N THR A 64 -24.82 2.71 -7.75
CA THR A 64 -23.78 1.83 -8.29
C THR A 64 -23.70 0.54 -7.49
N PHE A 65 -22.95 -0.42 -8.02
CA PHE A 65 -22.62 -1.68 -7.35
C PHE A 65 -21.16 -2.04 -7.61
N ILE A 66 -20.58 -2.85 -6.72
CA ILE A 66 -19.21 -3.35 -6.89
C ILE A 66 -19.21 -4.39 -8.02
N HIS A 67 -18.47 -4.12 -9.08
CA HIS A 67 -18.25 -5.06 -10.19
C HIS A 67 -17.03 -5.95 -9.91
N HIS A 68 -15.91 -5.35 -9.49
CA HIS A 68 -14.73 -6.07 -9.04
C HIS A 68 -14.09 -5.36 -7.83
N ASN A 69 -13.48 -6.16 -6.97
CA ASN A 69 -12.82 -5.69 -5.76
C ASN A 69 -11.35 -6.15 -5.77
N TYR A 70 -10.45 -5.29 -6.24
CA TYR A 70 -9.02 -5.58 -6.33
C TYR A 70 -8.28 -5.13 -5.07
N SER A 71 -7.01 -5.54 -4.92
CA SER A 71 -6.17 -5.12 -3.79
C SER A 71 -6.11 -3.59 -3.66
N ASN A 72 -5.90 -2.89 -4.78
CA ASN A 72 -5.56 -1.46 -4.75
C ASN A 72 -6.73 -0.52 -5.06
N TYR A 73 -7.80 -1.06 -5.64
CA TYR A 73 -8.96 -0.27 -6.05
C TYR A 73 -10.20 -1.14 -6.14
N ILE A 74 -11.36 -0.48 -6.12
CA ILE A 74 -12.68 -1.10 -6.33
C ILE A 74 -13.22 -0.55 -7.64
N ASN A 75 -13.66 -1.45 -8.53
CA ASN A 75 -14.37 -1.09 -9.74
C ASN A 75 -15.88 -1.08 -9.45
N TYR A 76 -16.50 0.09 -9.56
CA TYR A 76 -17.94 0.29 -9.44
C TYR A 76 -18.58 0.40 -10.82
N ARG A 77 -19.79 -0.16 -10.95
CA ARG A 77 -20.60 -0.08 -12.16
C ARG A 77 -21.95 0.55 -11.88
N CYS A 78 -22.42 1.37 -12.80
CA CYS A 78 -23.73 2.00 -12.70
C CYS A 78 -24.87 0.97 -12.80
N ASN A 79 -25.90 1.09 -11.96
CA ASN A 79 -27.11 0.25 -12.02
C ASN A 79 -27.99 0.52 -13.24
N ASP A 80 -27.85 1.68 -13.88
CA ASP A 80 -28.64 2.00 -15.07
C ASP A 80 -28.06 1.35 -16.31
N LYS A 81 -28.81 0.43 -16.91
CA LYS A 81 -28.41 -0.27 -18.14
C LYS A 81 -28.14 0.67 -19.32
N LYS A 82 -28.79 1.84 -19.36
CA LYS A 82 -28.53 2.84 -20.41
C LYS A 82 -27.17 3.53 -20.23
N CYS A 83 -26.74 3.71 -18.99
CA CYS A 83 -25.47 4.35 -18.68
C CYS A 83 -24.32 3.34 -18.69
N ASN A 84 -24.48 2.23 -17.95
CA ASN A 84 -23.55 1.11 -17.83
C ASN A 84 -22.08 1.48 -17.49
N HIS A 85 -21.86 2.72 -17.03
CA HIS A 85 -20.55 3.30 -16.82
C HIS A 85 -19.82 2.63 -15.66
N SER A 86 -18.55 2.30 -15.88
CA SER A 86 -17.64 1.76 -14.87
C SER A 86 -16.60 2.79 -14.47
N PHE A 87 -16.29 2.87 -13.17
CA PHE A 87 -15.27 3.77 -12.64
C PHE A 87 -14.56 3.14 -11.44
N PHE A 88 -13.37 3.63 -11.14
CA PHE A 88 -12.48 3.05 -10.13
C PHE A 88 -12.33 3.98 -8.92
N VAL A 89 -12.39 3.41 -7.72
CA VAL A 89 -12.11 4.12 -6.46
C VAL A 89 -10.92 3.45 -5.79
N ALA A 90 -9.85 4.21 -5.58
CA ALA A 90 -8.65 3.72 -4.91
C ALA A 90 -8.95 3.34 -3.46
N LYS A 91 -8.36 2.24 -2.99
CA LYS A 91 -8.39 1.88 -1.57
C LYS A 91 -7.26 2.61 -0.85
N PRO A 92 -7.56 3.45 0.16
CA PRO A 92 -6.53 4.17 0.90
C PRO A 92 -5.54 3.22 1.61
N THR A 93 -5.98 2.01 1.94
CA THR A 93 -5.23 1.00 2.68
C THR A 93 -4.28 0.15 1.83
N ALA A 94 -4.24 0.36 0.52
CA ALA A 94 -3.48 -0.50 -0.39
C ALA A 94 -2.09 0.01 -0.75
N ILE A 95 -1.64 1.08 -0.08
CA ILE A 95 -0.22 1.44 -0.10
C ILE A 95 0.43 0.49 0.90
N SER A 96 1.18 -0.50 0.41
CA SER A 96 2.05 -1.30 1.25
C SER A 96 2.90 -0.35 2.11
N PRO A 97 3.09 -0.60 3.41
CA PRO A 97 3.97 0.21 4.23
C PRO A 97 5.31 0.36 3.51
N SER A 98 5.81 1.60 3.45
CA SER A 98 7.08 1.89 2.80
C SER A 98 8.15 0.94 3.36
N SER A 99 9.00 0.39 2.50
CA SER A 99 10.14 -0.45 2.92
C SER A 99 11.07 0.24 3.93
N ASN A 100 10.93 1.55 4.11
CA ASN A 100 11.54 2.34 5.19
C ASN A 100 11.06 1.96 6.61
N THR A 101 9.91 1.30 6.79
CA THR A 101 9.41 0.93 8.14
C THR A 101 10.26 -0.13 8.82
N TYR A 102 11.12 -0.83 8.07
CA TYR A 102 12.01 -1.86 8.59
C TYR A 102 13.42 -1.36 8.92
N LEU A 103 13.72 -0.07 8.71
CA LEU A 103 15.00 0.51 9.10
C LEU A 103 15.03 0.76 10.61
N GLN A 104 15.41 -0.26 11.39
CA GLN A 104 15.68 -0.10 12.81
C GLN A 104 17.06 0.55 13.04
N GLY A 105 17.13 1.58 13.88
CA GLY A 105 18.37 2.26 14.31
C GLY A 105 18.52 3.70 13.83
N LYS A 106 19.71 4.30 14.02
CA LYS A 106 20.08 5.69 13.65
C LYS A 106 20.15 5.92 12.12
N LEU A 107 19.50 5.05 11.34
CA LEU A 107 19.52 4.99 9.87
C LEU A 107 18.21 5.48 9.26
N ASP A 108 17.34 6.08 10.07
CA ASP A 108 16.11 6.69 9.60
C ASP A 108 16.37 8.03 8.87
N PHE A 109 15.44 8.40 7.99
CA PHE A 109 15.42 9.72 7.34
C PHE A 109 14.79 10.80 8.24
N LYS A 110 14.48 10.47 9.50
CA LYS A 110 13.82 11.39 10.44
C LYS A 110 14.72 12.58 10.73
N GLY A 111 14.13 13.78 10.74
CA GLY A 111 14.86 15.02 11.00
C GLY A 111 15.78 15.49 9.87
N MET A 112 15.74 14.85 8.69
CA MET A 112 16.47 15.34 7.53
C MET A 112 15.71 16.50 6.87
N ARG A 113 16.41 17.62 6.68
CA ARG A 113 15.86 18.85 6.08
C ARG A 113 15.52 18.71 4.59
N PHE A 114 16.13 17.74 3.91
CA PHE A 114 16.01 17.57 2.46
C PHE A 114 15.13 16.36 2.11
N PRO A 115 14.41 16.39 0.98
CA PRO A 115 13.62 15.25 0.52
C PRO A 115 14.47 13.99 0.35
N ILE A 116 13.88 12.82 0.64
CA ILE A 116 14.56 11.52 0.60
C ILE A 116 15.25 11.29 -0.76
N HIS A 117 14.59 11.62 -1.87
CA HIS A 117 15.14 11.41 -3.21
C HIS A 117 16.43 12.21 -3.48
N ILE A 118 16.56 13.42 -2.91
CA ILE A 118 17.80 14.22 -3.02
C ILE A 118 18.94 13.57 -2.25
N ILE A 119 18.62 13.03 -1.07
CA ILE A 119 19.61 12.37 -0.21
C ILE A 119 20.08 11.07 -0.86
N LEU A 120 19.16 10.27 -1.40
CA LEU A 120 19.48 9.06 -2.14
C LEU A 120 20.28 9.36 -3.41
N MET A 121 19.93 10.42 -4.14
CA MET A 121 20.71 10.87 -5.30
C MET A 121 22.14 11.22 -4.89
N ALA A 122 22.32 11.99 -3.80
CA ALA A 122 23.66 12.34 -3.32
C ALA A 122 24.47 11.10 -2.90
N LEU A 123 23.85 10.11 -2.25
CA LEU A 123 24.50 8.86 -1.88
C LEU A 123 24.88 8.03 -3.11
N ASN A 124 24.01 7.96 -4.11
CA ASN A 124 24.28 7.27 -5.38
C ASN A 124 25.48 7.91 -6.10
N LEU A 125 25.47 9.23 -6.27
CA LEU A 125 26.57 9.95 -6.89
C LEU A 125 27.91 9.75 -6.14
N TYR A 126 27.86 9.59 -4.81
CA TYR A 126 29.06 9.35 -4.01
C TYR A 126 29.60 7.92 -4.14
N PHE A 127 28.74 6.92 -3.93
CA PHE A 127 29.18 5.51 -3.84
C PHE A 127 29.31 4.82 -5.20
N LEU A 128 28.53 5.22 -6.22
CA LEU A 128 28.54 4.59 -7.54
C LEU A 128 29.29 5.41 -8.58
N ASN A 129 29.19 6.74 -8.53
CA ASN A 129 29.84 7.62 -9.52
C ASN A 129 31.13 8.26 -8.98
N GLU A 130 31.64 7.78 -7.84
CA GLU A 130 32.91 8.21 -7.21
C GLU A 130 33.08 9.74 -7.09
N SER A 131 31.96 10.47 -7.03
CA SER A 131 31.98 11.92 -7.11
C SER A 131 32.33 12.54 -5.76
N SER A 132 33.22 13.54 -5.78
CA SER A 132 33.54 14.28 -4.56
C SER A 132 32.30 14.99 -3.99
N THR A 133 32.23 15.13 -2.66
CA THR A 133 31.10 15.81 -2.00
C THR A 133 30.89 17.25 -2.47
N ARG A 134 31.96 17.93 -2.92
CA ARG A 134 31.91 19.26 -3.53
C ARG A 134 31.30 19.21 -4.93
N HIS A 135 31.70 18.24 -5.75
CA HIS A 135 31.12 18.04 -7.07
C HIS A 135 29.63 17.71 -6.98
N ILE A 136 29.24 16.83 -6.05
CA ILE A 136 27.83 16.49 -5.78
C ILE A 136 27.04 17.73 -5.36
N SER A 137 27.57 18.56 -4.45
CA SER A 137 26.95 19.82 -4.04
C SER A 137 26.69 20.75 -5.24
N GLN A 138 27.65 20.87 -6.14
CA GLN A 138 27.49 21.67 -7.36
C GLN A 138 26.50 21.05 -8.35
N CYS A 139 26.52 19.72 -8.51
CA CYS A 139 25.59 18.99 -9.37
C CYS A 139 24.14 19.18 -8.92
N LEU A 140 23.87 19.03 -7.61
CA LEU A 140 22.55 19.27 -7.03
C LEU A 140 22.07 20.71 -7.24
N LEU A 141 22.98 21.69 -7.16
CA LEU A 141 22.65 23.08 -7.43
C LEU A 141 22.35 23.32 -8.93
N ARG A 142 23.18 22.80 -9.83
CA ARG A 142 23.05 23.08 -11.28
C ARG A 142 21.86 22.37 -11.93
N ILE A 143 21.61 21.11 -11.57
CA ILE A 143 20.59 20.27 -12.23
C ILE A 143 19.24 20.42 -11.53
N PHE A 144 19.23 20.39 -10.20
CA PHE A 144 17.99 20.34 -9.41
C PHE A 144 17.65 21.67 -8.73
N ASN A 145 18.49 22.70 -8.86
CA ASN A 145 18.36 23.98 -8.15
C ASN A 145 18.28 23.81 -6.61
N VAL A 146 18.96 22.78 -6.08
CA VAL A 146 18.96 22.44 -4.65
C VAL A 146 20.31 22.77 -4.03
N LYS A 147 20.34 23.77 -3.15
CA LYS A 147 21.55 24.19 -2.43
C LYS A 147 21.78 23.32 -1.19
N VAL A 148 22.75 22.41 -1.28
CA VAL A 148 23.21 21.54 -0.17
C VAL A 148 24.70 21.74 0.04
N SER A 149 25.15 21.85 1.29
CA SER A 149 26.60 21.95 1.57
C SER A 149 27.31 20.60 1.39
N HIS A 150 28.55 20.63 0.90
CA HIS A 150 29.38 19.43 0.79
C HIS A 150 29.60 18.72 2.14
N VAL A 151 29.59 19.47 3.26
CA VAL A 151 29.66 18.92 4.62
C VAL A 151 28.40 18.13 4.96
N THR A 152 27.22 18.64 4.57
CA THR A 152 25.95 17.91 4.72
C THR A 152 25.97 16.58 3.97
N ILE A 153 26.50 16.58 2.74
CA ILE A 153 26.65 15.34 1.93
C ILE A 153 27.65 14.38 2.60
N SER A 154 28.78 14.89 3.11
CA SER A 154 29.72 14.09 3.91
C SER A 154 29.06 13.48 5.15
N ASN A 155 28.15 14.19 5.81
CA ASN A 155 27.44 13.66 6.96
C ASN A 155 26.43 12.57 6.57
N TRP A 156 25.75 12.71 5.43
CA TRP A 156 24.86 11.68 4.90
C TRP A 156 25.63 10.41 4.53
N THR A 157 26.72 10.52 3.79
CA THR A 157 27.56 9.38 3.40
C THR A 157 28.07 8.63 4.62
N LYS A 158 28.59 9.32 5.64
CA LYS A 158 29.00 8.71 6.91
C LYS A 158 27.84 8.06 7.66
N LYS A 159 26.67 8.71 7.72
CA LYS A 159 25.48 8.18 8.41
C LYS A 159 25.00 6.87 7.77
N PHE A 160 24.98 6.78 6.44
CA PHE A 160 24.45 5.63 5.71
C PHE A 160 25.50 4.58 5.30
N ALA A 161 26.80 4.86 5.46
CA ALA A 161 27.86 3.91 5.13
C ALA A 161 27.68 2.55 5.83
N SER A 162 27.32 2.55 7.11
CA SER A 162 27.07 1.30 7.86
C SER A 162 25.87 0.52 7.33
N TYR A 163 24.82 1.22 6.86
CA TYR A 163 23.67 0.58 6.23
C TYR A 163 24.05 -0.14 4.94
N PHE A 164 24.79 0.54 4.06
CA PHE A 164 25.25 -0.06 2.81
C PHE A 164 26.21 -1.21 3.05
N LYS A 165 27.09 -1.12 4.06
CA LYS A 165 27.95 -2.23 4.47
C LYS A 165 27.12 -3.45 4.88
N LEU A 166 26.13 -3.29 5.77
CA LEU A 166 25.26 -4.39 6.18
C LEU A 166 24.50 -5.04 5.01
N LYS A 167 24.17 -4.26 3.98
CA LYS A 167 23.55 -4.79 2.75
C LYS A 167 24.56 -5.52 1.89
N SER A 168 25.75 -4.96 1.71
CA SER A 168 26.86 -5.60 1.03
C SER A 168 27.19 -6.94 1.68
N ASP A 169 27.41 -6.98 2.99
CA ASP A 169 27.77 -8.20 3.73
C ASP A 169 26.72 -9.31 3.53
N LYS A 170 25.44 -8.96 3.50
CA LYS A 170 24.35 -9.92 3.22
C LYS A 170 24.36 -10.46 1.79
N LEU A 171 24.72 -9.63 0.82
CA LEU A 171 24.84 -10.04 -0.58
C LEU A 171 26.08 -10.91 -0.79
N LEU A 172 27.18 -10.58 -0.11
CA LEU A 172 28.44 -11.30 -0.17
C LEU A 172 28.42 -12.63 0.60
N TYR A 173 27.51 -12.82 1.57
CA TYR A 173 27.45 -14.02 2.42
C TYR A 173 27.33 -15.33 1.65
N ASN A 174 26.68 -15.32 0.49
CA ASN A 174 26.48 -16.51 -0.35
C ASN A 174 27.46 -16.60 -1.53
N ILE A 175 28.46 -15.72 -1.60
CA ILE A 175 29.47 -15.79 -2.65
C ILE A 175 30.51 -16.82 -2.20
N ASP A 176 30.51 -17.96 -2.87
CA ASP A 176 31.57 -18.94 -2.73
C ASP A 176 32.75 -18.48 -3.58
N LEU A 177 33.84 -18.10 -2.90
CA LEU A 177 35.08 -17.71 -3.54
C LEU A 177 36.09 -18.86 -3.57
N SER A 178 35.75 -20.06 -3.08
CA SER A 178 36.73 -21.12 -2.78
C SER A 178 37.11 -22.03 -3.94
N ASP A 179 36.40 -21.97 -5.07
CA ASP A 179 36.58 -22.86 -6.22
C ASP A 179 37.47 -22.28 -7.35
N SER A 180 38.14 -21.15 -7.12
CA SER A 180 38.98 -20.54 -8.17
C SER A 180 40.44 -20.96 -8.13
N ASP A 181 40.95 -21.34 -9.31
CA ASP A 181 42.33 -21.74 -9.56
C ASP A 181 43.30 -20.53 -9.60
N GLU A 182 42.83 -19.31 -9.92
CA GLU A 182 43.69 -18.14 -10.13
C GLU A 182 43.13 -16.85 -9.48
N TRP A 183 44.01 -16.13 -8.79
CA TRP A 183 43.67 -14.90 -8.06
C TRP A 183 44.60 -13.75 -8.43
N HIS A 184 44.01 -12.57 -8.63
CA HIS A 184 44.75 -11.33 -8.84
C HIS A 184 44.73 -10.48 -7.57
N ALA A 185 45.92 -10.14 -7.07
CA ALA A 185 46.08 -9.25 -5.93
C ALA A 185 46.77 -7.94 -6.36
N ASP A 186 46.22 -6.81 -5.94
CA ASP A 186 46.80 -5.48 -6.14
C ASP A 186 46.97 -4.75 -4.81
N GLU A 187 48.10 -4.05 -4.67
CA GLU A 187 48.41 -3.24 -3.50
C GLU A 187 48.27 -1.76 -3.84
N THR A 188 47.37 -1.08 -3.14
CA THR A 188 47.22 0.37 -3.21
C THR A 188 47.60 1.02 -1.88
N VAL A 189 48.48 2.03 -1.95
CA VAL A 189 48.84 2.84 -0.78
C VAL A 189 47.93 4.06 -0.70
N VAL A 190 47.30 4.26 0.46
CA VAL A 190 46.49 5.46 0.73
C VAL A 190 47.02 6.20 1.96
N PHE A 191 47.02 7.53 1.90
CA PHE A 191 47.40 8.38 3.02
C PHE A 191 46.15 8.94 3.70
N ILE A 192 45.96 8.62 4.97
CA ILE A 192 44.83 9.11 5.77
C ILE A 192 45.41 9.90 6.95
N ASN A 193 45.07 11.20 7.02
CA ASN A 193 45.61 12.13 8.02
C ASN A 193 47.15 12.08 8.11
N GLY A 194 47.82 11.99 6.96
CA GLY A 194 49.29 11.93 6.88
C GLY A 194 49.91 10.59 7.25
N LYS A 195 49.12 9.58 7.63
CA LYS A 195 49.60 8.22 7.91
C LYS A 195 49.43 7.33 6.68
N LYS A 196 50.46 6.52 6.38
CA LYS A 196 50.45 5.54 5.29
C LYS A 196 49.59 4.33 5.69
N HIS A 197 48.65 3.95 4.84
CA HIS A 197 47.85 2.75 4.94
C HIS A 197 47.99 1.94 3.64
N TYR A 198 47.95 0.62 3.77
CA TYR A 198 48.00 -0.31 2.64
C TYR A 198 46.64 -0.95 2.48
N LEU A 199 46.12 -0.92 1.26
CA LEU A 199 44.90 -1.58 0.84
C LEU A 199 45.30 -2.70 -0.13
N TRP A 200 44.98 -3.94 0.25
CA TRP A 200 45.13 -5.10 -0.63
C TRP A 200 43.76 -5.45 -1.19
N LEU A 201 43.63 -5.42 -2.51
CA LEU A 201 42.44 -5.88 -3.23
C LEU A 201 42.78 -7.23 -3.85
N VAL A 202 41.98 -8.24 -3.51
CA VAL A 202 42.12 -9.59 -4.06
C VAL A 202 40.85 -9.90 -4.82
N ILE A 203 40.99 -10.18 -6.12
CA ILE A 203 39.89 -10.42 -7.05
C ILE A 203 40.13 -11.79 -7.68
N ASP A 204 39.07 -12.58 -7.74
CA ASP A 204 39.05 -13.83 -8.47
C ASP A 204 39.18 -13.59 -10.00
N SER A 205 40.00 -14.38 -10.68
CA SER A 205 40.21 -14.29 -12.13
C SER A 205 38.94 -14.57 -12.93
N GLU A 206 38.12 -15.54 -12.48
CA GLU A 206 36.94 -15.99 -13.22
C GLU A 206 35.71 -15.10 -12.98
N SER A 207 35.53 -14.57 -11.77
CA SER A 207 34.35 -13.78 -11.38
C SER A 207 34.53 -12.25 -11.52
N ARG A 208 35.45 -11.79 -12.37
CA ARG A 208 35.79 -10.37 -12.53
C ARG A 208 34.66 -9.49 -13.08
#